data_AF-A0A972IL38-F1
#
_entry.id   AF-A0A972IL38-F1
#
_cell.length_a   1.000
_cell.length_b   1.000
_cell.length_c   1.000
_cell.angle_alpha   90.00
_cell.angle_beta   90.00
_cell.angle_gamma   90.00
#
_symmetry.space_group_name_H-M   'P 1'
#
loop_
_entity.id
_entity.type
_entity.pdbx_description
1 polymer ?
#
loop_
_entity_poly.entity_id
_entity_poly.type
_entity_poly.pdbx_seq_one_letter_code
_entity_poly.pdbx_strand_id
1 'polypeptide(L)'
;MGALSESAVIERFAEAICDRITRKVIAHLQSMKELMSGDDSGLANTWDEICVQLQYEKSAFWFAYDETVRAIVSGHVEDLASHEKAAVWLQTREAQEWQDEPPEDRSADPVRDIAIVDYLLESHVYSEAMEWSNQGIRAYLDRQYGD
;
A
#
# COMPACT_ATOMS: atom_id res chain seq x y z
N MET A 1 -18.82 16.29 10.29
CA MET A 1 -17.58 17.08 10.23
C MET A 1 -17.02 17.16 11.64
N GLY A 2 -15.89 16.49 11.91
CA GLY A 2 -15.22 16.56 13.21
C GLY A 2 -14.67 17.96 13.51
N ALA A 3 -14.48 18.26 14.79
CA ALA A 3 -13.88 19.52 15.24
C ALA A 3 -12.45 19.67 14.70
N LEU A 4 -12.05 20.90 14.37
CA LEU A 4 -10.68 21.21 13.94
C LEU A 4 -9.71 20.98 15.11
N SER A 5 -8.72 20.10 14.92
CA SER A 5 -7.61 19.84 15.86
C SER A 5 -6.31 19.61 15.09
N GLU A 6 -5.17 19.74 15.77
CA GLU A 6 -3.85 19.45 15.17
C GLU A 6 -3.78 18.01 14.66
N SER A 7 -4.24 17.04 15.45
CA SER A 7 -4.31 15.62 15.05
C SER A 7 -5.16 15.44 13.79
N ALA A 8 -6.34 16.07 13.71
CA ALA A 8 -7.20 15.97 12.54
C ALA A 8 -6.59 16.63 11.28
N VAL A 9 -5.73 17.64 11.44
CA VAL A 9 -4.99 18.23 10.33
C VAL A 9 -3.87 17.30 9.87
N ILE A 10 -3.12 16.71 10.81
CA ILE A 10 -2.04 15.75 10.51
C ILE A 10 -2.59 14.50 9.82
N GLU A 11 -3.68 13.92 10.34
CA GLU A 11 -4.37 12.77 9.75
C GLU A 11 -4.77 13.04 8.31
N ARG A 12 -5.44 14.18 8.03
CA ARG A 12 -5.84 14.54 6.66
C ARG A 12 -4.65 14.80 5.74
N PHE A 13 -3.57 15.36 6.27
CA PHE A 13 -2.35 15.61 5.51
C PHE A 13 -1.66 14.29 5.16
N ALA A 14 -1.53 13.38 6.13
CA ALA A 14 -1.02 12.03 5.92
C ALA A 14 -1.86 11.26 4.90
N GLU A 15 -3.19 11.29 5.05
CA GLU A 15 -4.11 10.63 4.12
C GLU A 15 -3.90 11.12 2.67
N ALA A 16 -3.80 12.43 2.47
CA ALA A 16 -3.56 12.99 1.14
C ALA A 16 -2.21 12.56 0.54
N ILE A 17 -1.19 12.35 1.38
CA ILE A 17 0.12 11.80 0.96
C ILE A 17 -0.02 10.33 0.58
N CYS A 18 -0.65 9.52 1.45
CA CYS A 18 -0.87 8.09 1.22
C CYS A 18 -1.63 7.86 -0.09
N ASP A 19 -2.76 8.55 -0.27
CA ASP A 19 -3.55 8.55 -1.49
C ASP A 19 -2.73 8.85 -2.75
N ARG A 20 -1.86 9.86 -2.68
CA ARG A 20 -1.01 10.27 -3.79
C ARG A 20 0.02 9.18 -4.11
N ILE A 21 0.61 8.55 -3.10
CA ILE A 21 1.58 7.46 -3.28
C ILE A 21 0.86 6.23 -3.85
N THR A 22 -0.26 5.81 -3.26
CA THR A 22 -1.06 4.66 -3.71
C THR A 22 -1.43 4.78 -5.18
N ARG A 23 -1.93 5.95 -5.62
CA ARG A 23 -2.22 6.18 -7.04
C ARG A 23 -0.99 6.05 -7.94
N LYS A 24 0.18 6.52 -7.51
CA LYS A 24 1.44 6.38 -8.27
C LYS A 24 1.90 4.94 -8.35
N VAL A 25 1.84 4.20 -7.24
CA VAL A 25 2.19 2.78 -7.15
C VAL A 25 1.30 1.97 -8.09
N ILE A 26 -0.02 2.18 -8.02
CA ILE A 26 -0.99 1.50 -8.90
C ILE A 26 -0.72 1.82 -10.36
N ALA A 27 -0.51 3.09 -10.70
CA ALA A 27 -0.19 3.48 -12.08
C ALA A 27 1.10 2.83 -12.59
N HIS A 28 2.12 2.71 -11.73
CA HIS A 28 3.37 2.03 -12.06
C HIS A 28 3.12 0.54 -12.33
N LEU A 29 2.44 -0.16 -11.42
CA LEU A 29 2.10 -1.59 -11.57
C LEU A 29 1.19 -1.84 -12.78
N GLN A 30 0.30 -0.91 -13.12
CA GLN A 30 -0.53 -1.00 -14.33
C GLN A 30 0.27 -0.83 -15.63
N SER A 31 1.42 -0.15 -15.57
CA SER A 31 2.32 0.03 -16.71
C SER A 31 3.18 -1.20 -17.00
N MET A 32 3.37 -2.07 -16.01
CA MET A 32 4.10 -3.34 -16.14
C MET A 32 3.22 -4.38 -16.84
N LYS A 33 3.70 -4.93 -17.96
CA LYS A 33 2.96 -5.84 -18.85
C LYS A 33 3.56 -7.25 -18.89
N GLU A 34 4.65 -7.45 -18.19
CA GLU A 34 5.36 -8.70 -18.04
C GLU A 34 4.66 -9.55 -16.97
N LEU A 35 3.68 -10.34 -17.42
CA LEU A 35 2.82 -11.14 -16.55
C LEU A 35 3.47 -12.47 -16.19
N MET A 36 3.26 -12.94 -14.95
CA MET A 36 3.71 -14.27 -14.53
C MET A 36 2.59 -15.33 -14.56
N SER A 37 1.34 -14.91 -14.72
CA SER A 37 0.15 -15.78 -14.86
C SER A 37 -0.01 -16.41 -16.24
N GLY A 38 0.81 -16.02 -17.21
CA GLY A 38 0.73 -16.46 -18.60
C GLY A 38 -0.14 -15.58 -19.48
N ASP A 39 0.12 -15.60 -20.79
CA ASP A 39 -0.56 -14.75 -21.79
C ASP A 39 -2.06 -15.08 -21.95
N ASP A 40 -2.50 -16.27 -21.51
CA ASP A 40 -3.88 -16.75 -21.58
C ASP A 40 -4.72 -16.39 -20.34
N SER A 41 -4.13 -15.74 -19.33
CA SER A 41 -4.84 -15.29 -18.13
C SER A 41 -5.91 -14.24 -18.44
N GLY A 42 -5.73 -13.44 -19.50
CA GLY A 42 -6.60 -12.30 -19.81
C GLY A 42 -6.50 -11.13 -18.83
N LEU A 43 -5.53 -11.16 -17.91
CA LEU A 43 -5.16 -10.03 -17.06
C LEU A 43 -4.29 -9.06 -17.87
N ALA A 44 -4.40 -7.76 -17.63
CA ALA A 44 -3.82 -6.77 -18.53
C ALA A 44 -2.49 -6.19 -18.05
N ASN A 45 -2.10 -6.44 -16.79
CA ASN A 45 -0.92 -5.87 -16.14
C ASN A 45 -0.66 -6.52 -14.77
N THR A 46 0.51 -6.23 -14.19
CA THR A 46 0.92 -6.72 -12.87
C THR A 46 -0.04 -6.30 -11.75
N TRP A 47 -0.68 -5.11 -11.84
CA TRP A 47 -1.69 -4.72 -10.84
C TRP A 47 -2.91 -5.63 -10.84
N ASP A 48 -3.42 -6.03 -12.01
CA ASP A 48 -4.52 -6.98 -12.11
C ASP A 48 -4.15 -8.35 -11.51
N GLU A 49 -2.91 -8.81 -11.73
CA GLU A 49 -2.40 -10.04 -11.10
C GLU A 49 -2.38 -9.91 -9.59
N ILE A 50 -1.85 -8.82 -9.05
CA ILE A 50 -1.81 -8.56 -7.59
C ILE A 50 -3.22 -8.56 -6.99
N CYS A 51 -4.19 -7.91 -7.66
CA CYS A 51 -5.59 -7.88 -7.21
C CYS A 51 -6.15 -9.31 -7.08
N VAL A 52 -6.00 -10.13 -8.12
CA VAL A 52 -6.46 -11.53 -8.11
C VAL A 52 -5.77 -12.33 -6.99
N GLN A 53 -4.46 -12.18 -6.82
CA GLN A 53 -3.68 -12.90 -5.81
C GLN A 53 -4.10 -12.53 -4.38
N LEU A 54 -4.50 -11.28 -4.14
CA LEU A 54 -4.95 -10.81 -2.82
C LEU A 54 -6.42 -11.11 -2.54
N GLN A 55 -7.29 -11.07 -3.56
CA GLN A 55 -8.74 -11.32 -3.42
C GLN A 55 -9.09 -12.79 -3.22
N TYR A 56 -8.22 -13.70 -3.66
CA TYR A 56 -8.50 -15.12 -3.61
C TYR A 56 -7.34 -15.90 -2.96
N GLU A 57 -6.52 -16.57 -3.76
CA GLU A 57 -5.42 -17.38 -3.25
C GLU A 57 -4.09 -16.91 -3.83
N LYS A 58 -3.16 -16.63 -2.92
CA LYS A 58 -1.78 -16.30 -3.24
C LYS A 58 -1.08 -17.54 -3.80
N SER A 59 -0.55 -17.42 -5.00
CA SER A 59 0.30 -18.43 -5.64
C SER A 59 1.65 -18.55 -4.93
N ALA A 60 2.40 -19.60 -5.27
CA ALA A 60 3.78 -19.79 -4.81
C ALA A 60 4.72 -18.63 -5.19
N PHE A 61 4.34 -17.79 -6.16
CA PHE A 61 5.12 -16.63 -6.61
C PHE A 61 4.72 -15.32 -5.92
N TRP A 62 3.80 -15.33 -4.94
CA TRP A 62 3.37 -14.12 -4.22
C TRP A 62 4.53 -13.27 -3.72
N PHE A 63 5.59 -13.91 -3.22
CA PHE A 63 6.79 -13.22 -2.75
C PHE A 63 7.40 -12.26 -3.78
N ALA A 64 7.43 -12.63 -5.07
CA ALA A 64 7.98 -11.76 -6.11
C ALA A 64 7.12 -10.52 -6.34
N TYR A 65 5.79 -10.66 -6.27
CA TYR A 65 4.88 -9.52 -6.33
C TYR A 65 5.04 -8.62 -5.10
N ASP A 66 5.07 -9.20 -3.90
CA ASP A 66 5.22 -8.46 -2.65
C ASP A 66 6.53 -7.65 -2.60
N GLU A 67 7.66 -8.27 -2.97
CA GLU A 67 8.95 -7.58 -3.08
C GLU A 67 8.91 -6.44 -4.10
N THR A 68 8.26 -6.65 -5.24
CA THR A 68 8.13 -5.62 -6.28
C THR A 68 7.32 -4.43 -5.78
N VAL A 69 6.16 -4.66 -5.17
CA VAL A 69 5.31 -3.60 -4.64
C VAL A 69 6.04 -2.86 -3.52
N ARG A 70 6.67 -3.60 -2.59
CA ARG A 70 7.47 -3.02 -1.51
C ARG A 70 8.61 -2.15 -2.04
N ALA A 71 9.33 -2.59 -3.06
CA ALA A 71 10.41 -1.79 -3.67
C ALA A 71 9.87 -0.47 -4.27
N ILE A 72 8.74 -0.52 -4.97
CA ILE A 72 8.11 0.67 -5.57
C ILE A 72 7.62 1.64 -4.47
N VAL A 73 6.96 1.12 -3.43
CA VAL A 73 6.50 1.93 -2.29
C VAL A 73 7.69 2.56 -1.55
N SER A 74 8.75 1.79 -1.28
CA SER A 74 9.97 2.29 -0.65
C SER A 74 10.58 3.45 -1.43
N GLY A 75 10.70 3.34 -2.77
CA GLY A 75 11.21 4.44 -3.59
C GLY A 75 10.36 5.72 -3.46
N HIS A 76 9.03 5.59 -3.38
CA HIS A 76 8.17 6.74 -3.15
C HIS A 76 8.27 7.31 -1.72
N VAL A 77 8.50 6.47 -0.72
CA VAL A 77 8.73 6.91 0.66
C VAL A 77 10.08 7.63 0.78
N GLU A 78 11.12 7.14 0.14
CA GLU A 78 12.45 7.76 0.11
C GLU A 78 12.40 9.20 -0.41
N ASP A 79 11.56 9.47 -1.41
CA ASP A 79 11.35 10.79 -2.03
C ASP A 79 10.55 11.79 -1.15
N LEU A 80 9.92 11.33 -0.06
CA LEU A 80 9.14 12.21 0.82
C LEU A 80 10.03 13.15 1.61
N ALA A 81 9.58 14.39 1.77
CA ALA A 81 10.21 15.32 2.70
C ALA A 81 10.07 14.83 4.14
N SER A 82 11.01 15.19 5.03
CA SER A 82 11.01 14.72 6.43
C SER A 82 9.70 14.98 7.18
N HIS A 83 9.02 16.10 6.91
CA HIS A 83 7.74 16.41 7.54
C HIS A 83 6.57 15.57 6.98
N GLU A 84 6.64 15.18 5.69
CA GLU A 84 5.68 14.24 5.10
C GLU A 84 5.89 12.85 5.70
N LYS A 85 7.15 12.39 5.82
CA LYS A 85 7.49 11.13 6.50
C LYS A 85 6.96 11.10 7.93
N ALA A 86 7.20 12.16 8.70
CA ALA A 86 6.70 12.26 10.07
C ALA A 86 5.17 12.20 10.14
N ALA A 87 4.46 12.91 9.26
CA ALA A 87 3.00 12.90 9.23
C ALA A 87 2.43 11.51 8.94
N VAL A 88 2.98 10.79 7.97
CA VAL A 88 2.55 9.42 7.64
C VAL A 88 2.98 8.45 8.74
N TRP A 89 4.20 8.57 9.26
CA TRP A 89 4.69 7.72 10.34
C TRP A 89 3.80 7.83 11.58
N LEU A 90 3.28 9.02 11.90
CA LEU A 90 2.34 9.22 13.01
C LEU A 90 1.01 8.44 12.88
N GLN A 91 0.70 7.89 11.70
CA GLN A 91 -0.47 7.02 11.48
C GLN A 91 -0.16 5.53 11.71
N THR A 92 1.11 5.18 11.86
CA THR A 92 1.56 3.78 12.02
C THR A 92 1.31 3.25 13.43
N ARG A 93 1.27 1.93 13.57
CA ARG A 93 1.23 1.26 14.88
C ARG A 93 2.46 1.58 15.73
N GLU A 94 3.64 1.66 15.13
CA GLU A 94 4.88 2.03 15.84
C GLU A 94 4.79 3.44 16.45
N ALA A 95 4.14 4.38 15.77
CA ALA A 95 3.93 5.71 16.33
C ALA A 95 2.94 5.72 17.49
N GLN A 96 1.92 4.87 17.48
CA GLN A 96 1.02 4.70 18.63
C GLN A 96 1.79 4.14 19.83
N GLU A 97 2.60 3.11 19.61
CA GLU A 97 3.46 2.54 20.65
C GLU A 97 4.43 3.60 21.22
N TRP A 98 5.07 4.40 20.37
CA TRP A 98 5.92 5.53 20.78
C TRP A 98 5.16 6.63 21.53
N GLN A 99 3.91 6.92 21.15
CA GLN A 99 3.06 7.88 21.87
C GLN A 99 2.61 7.40 23.24
N ASP A 100 2.59 6.07 23.47
CA ASP A 100 2.24 5.46 24.74
C ASP A 100 3.46 5.37 25.69
N GLU A 101 4.69 5.53 25.19
CA GLU A 101 5.91 5.57 26.00
C GLU A 101 5.96 6.81 26.93
N PRO A 102 6.57 6.69 28.13
CA PRO A 102 6.89 7.84 28.97
C PRO A 102 7.71 8.88 28.20
N PRO A 103 7.44 10.20 28.34
CA PRO A 103 8.14 11.24 27.60
C PRO A 103 9.67 11.20 27.70
N GLU A 104 10.20 10.73 28.84
CA GLU A 104 11.63 10.56 29.10
C GLU A 104 12.28 9.40 28.33
N ASP A 105 11.50 8.40 27.91
CA ASP A 105 11.97 7.21 27.20
C ASP A 105 11.83 7.33 25.67
N ARG A 106 11.04 8.31 25.20
CA ARG A 106 10.78 8.53 23.78
C ARG A 106 12.03 8.89 23.01
N SER A 107 12.26 8.19 21.89
CA SER A 107 13.26 8.61 20.91
C SER A 107 12.93 9.99 20.35
N ALA A 108 13.93 10.86 20.22
CA ALA A 108 13.82 12.17 19.58
C ALA A 108 13.69 12.09 18.05
N ASP A 109 14.09 10.96 17.46
CA ASP A 109 13.98 10.68 16.03
C ASP A 109 13.40 9.26 15.83
N PRO A 110 12.08 9.09 16.01
CA PRO A 110 11.45 7.78 15.99
C PRO A 110 11.03 7.35 14.57
N VAL A 111 11.10 8.24 13.58
CA VAL A 111 10.54 8.01 12.24
C VAL A 111 11.36 6.95 11.51
N ARG A 112 10.70 5.89 11.05
CA ARG A 112 11.33 4.81 10.28
C ARG A 112 10.59 4.58 8.98
N ASP A 113 11.33 4.66 7.87
CA ASP A 113 10.77 4.45 6.53
C ASP A 113 10.11 3.06 6.40
N ILE A 114 10.68 2.03 7.04
CA ILE A 114 10.10 0.68 7.00
C ILE A 114 8.66 0.64 7.55
N ALA A 115 8.38 1.36 8.64
CA ALA A 115 7.06 1.41 9.23
C ALA A 115 6.06 2.17 8.36
N ILE A 116 6.52 3.22 7.68
CA ILE A 116 5.73 3.97 6.69
C ILE A 116 5.40 3.06 5.50
N VAL A 117 6.38 2.31 5.00
CA VAL A 117 6.20 1.37 3.89
C VAL A 117 5.20 0.27 4.26
N ASP A 118 5.35 -0.36 5.43
CA ASP A 118 4.43 -1.39 5.90
C ASP A 118 3.00 -0.86 6.04
N TYR A 119 2.85 0.33 6.61
CA TYR A 119 1.55 1.00 6.73
C TYR A 119 0.91 1.31 5.36
N LEU A 120 1.68 1.86 4.41
CA LEU A 120 1.19 2.13 3.05
C LEU A 120 0.78 0.85 2.32
N LEU A 121 1.57 -0.22 2.47
CA LEU A 121 1.25 -1.52 1.87
C LEU A 121 -0.05 -2.08 2.41
N GLU A 122 -0.17 -2.21 3.73
CA GLU A 122 -1.30 -2.87 4.37
C GLU A 122 -2.59 -2.04 4.30
N SER A 123 -2.50 -0.75 4.66
CA SER A 123 -3.68 0.09 4.85
C SER A 123 -4.18 0.75 3.58
N HIS A 124 -3.33 0.87 2.55
CA HIS A 124 -3.70 1.55 1.31
C HIS A 124 -3.53 0.68 0.07
N VAL A 125 -2.32 0.23 -0.27
CA VAL A 125 -2.07 -0.45 -1.55
C VAL A 125 -2.78 -1.81 -1.62
N TYR A 126 -2.59 -2.68 -0.63
CA TYR A 126 -3.24 -4.00 -0.60
C TYR A 126 -4.71 -3.91 -0.25
N SER A 127 -5.10 -2.93 0.58
CA SER A 127 -6.50 -2.58 0.81
C SER A 127 -7.23 -2.26 -0.51
N GLU A 128 -6.67 -1.37 -1.33
CA GLU A 128 -7.22 -1.02 -2.64
C GLU A 128 -7.25 -2.23 -3.58
N ALA A 129 -6.18 -3.05 -3.59
CA ALA A 129 -6.12 -4.26 -4.42
C ALA A 129 -7.20 -5.29 -4.06
N MET A 130 -7.57 -5.41 -2.78
CA MET A 130 -8.64 -6.31 -2.33
C MET A 130 -10.03 -5.87 -2.82
N GLU A 131 -10.25 -4.56 -2.98
CA GLU A 131 -11.53 -4.01 -3.42
C GLU A 131 -11.58 -3.74 -4.95
N TRP A 132 -10.44 -3.78 -5.62
CA TRP A 132 -10.32 -3.42 -7.02
C TRP A 132 -10.98 -4.44 -7.95
N SER A 133 -11.73 -3.98 -8.95
CA SER A 133 -12.39 -4.88 -9.88
C SER A 133 -12.50 -4.29 -11.27
N ASN A 134 -12.20 -5.11 -12.28
CA ASN A 134 -12.41 -4.79 -13.69
C ASN A 134 -12.88 -6.04 -14.46
N GLN A 135 -13.16 -5.88 -15.76
CA GLN A 135 -13.65 -6.98 -16.58
C GLN A 135 -12.68 -8.18 -16.64
N GLY A 136 -11.37 -7.92 -16.70
CA GLY A 136 -10.35 -8.98 -16.76
C GLY A 136 -10.29 -9.79 -15.47
N ILE A 137 -10.24 -9.10 -14.33
CA ILE A 137 -10.26 -9.72 -12.99
C ILE A 137 -11.51 -10.56 -12.79
N ARG A 138 -12.70 -10.01 -13.09
CA ARG A 138 -13.97 -10.77 -12.97
C ARG A 138 -13.97 -12.01 -13.84
N ALA A 139 -13.60 -11.87 -15.12
CA ALA A 139 -13.55 -13.00 -16.04
C ALA A 139 -12.51 -14.05 -15.63
N TYR A 140 -11.39 -13.64 -15.02
CA TYR A 140 -10.40 -14.56 -14.48
C TYR A 140 -10.97 -15.35 -13.29
N LEU A 141 -11.55 -14.65 -12.32
CA LEU A 141 -12.12 -15.26 -11.11
C LEU A 141 -13.29 -16.20 -11.45
N ASP A 142 -14.19 -15.79 -12.35
CA ASP A 142 -15.31 -16.61 -12.81
C ASP A 142 -14.83 -17.92 -13.48
N ARG A 143 -13.74 -17.87 -14.26
CA ARG A 143 -13.21 -19.08 -14.93
C ARG A 143 -12.52 -20.05 -13.98
N GLN A 144 -11.81 -19.54 -12.97
CA GLN A 144 -11.03 -20.35 -12.05
C GLN A 144 -11.84 -20.87 -10.86
N TYR A 145 -12.86 -20.11 -10.44
CA TYR A 145 -13.55 -20.32 -9.17
C TYR A 145 -15.08 -20.15 -9.25
N GLY A 146 -15.64 -19.91 -10.44
CA GLY A 146 -17.08 -19.96 -10.65
C GLY A 146 -17.60 -21.39 -10.63
N ASP A 147 -18.72 -21.62 -9.94
CA ASP A 147 -19.50 -22.87 -10.00
C ASP A 147 -20.18 -23.08 -11.36
#